data_AF-F9XML7-F1
#
_entry.id   AF-F9XML7-F1
#
_cell.length_a   1.000
_cell.length_b   1.000
_cell.length_c   1.000
_cell.angle_alpha   90.00
_cell.angle_beta   90.00
_cell.angle_gamma   90.00
#
_symmetry.space_group_name_H-M   'P 1'
#
loop_
_entity.id
_entity.type
_entity.pdbx_description
1 polymer ?
#
loop_
_entity_poly.entity_id
_entity_poly.type
_entity_poly.pdbx_seq_one_letter_code
_entity_poly.pdbx_strand_id
1 'polypeptide(L)'
;MSASLASECNEVKERYDSCFLKWYSEKYVRGVATTDECEPLFKQYQVCLKATLKDRGIDTMLEEAREDNKDNDTEYMKPSPKSG
;
A
#
# COMPACT_ATOMS: atom_id res chain seq x y z
N MET A 1 7.23 -1.18 -14.54
CA MET A 1 6.94 -0.80 -13.14
C MET A 1 7.99 0.18 -12.67
N SER A 2 7.65 1.07 -11.73
CA SER A 2 8.64 1.99 -11.18
C SER A 2 9.61 1.23 -10.27
N ALA A 3 10.85 1.72 -10.19
CA ALA A 3 11.81 1.22 -9.21
C ALA A 3 11.36 1.57 -7.79
N SER A 4 11.72 0.72 -6.84
CA SER A 4 11.62 1.02 -5.41
C SER A 4 12.72 2.01 -5.00
N LEU A 5 12.54 2.61 -3.83
CA LEU A 5 13.53 3.46 -3.17
C LEU A 5 14.84 2.71 -2.85
N ALA A 6 14.72 1.40 -2.64
CA ALA A 6 15.79 0.43 -2.40
C ALA A 6 15.80 -0.59 -3.54
N SER A 7 16.94 -0.74 -4.21
CA SER A 7 17.08 -1.66 -5.35
C SER A 7 16.81 -3.12 -4.97
N GLU A 8 17.16 -3.51 -3.75
CA GLU A 8 16.92 -4.82 -3.16
C GLU A 8 15.43 -5.14 -2.99
N CYS A 9 14.57 -4.12 -2.93
CA CYS A 9 13.12 -4.30 -2.85
C CYS A 9 12.43 -4.31 -4.23
N ASN A 10 13.16 -4.17 -5.34
CA ASN A 10 12.56 -4.06 -6.68
C ASN A 10 11.78 -5.31 -7.08
N GLU A 11 12.33 -6.50 -6.85
CA GLU A 11 11.69 -7.75 -7.24
C GLU A 11 10.36 -7.98 -6.50
N VAL A 12 10.36 -7.77 -5.17
CA VAL A 12 9.14 -7.92 -4.36
C VAL A 12 8.12 -6.81 -4.67
N LYS A 13 8.58 -5.59 -4.98
CA LYS A 13 7.73 -4.50 -5.45
C LYS A 13 7.06 -4.86 -6.77
N GLU A 14 7.80 -5.37 -7.75
CA GLU A 14 7.27 -5.73 -9.06
C GLU A 14 6.18 -6.81 -8.96
N ARG A 15 6.41 -7.82 -8.11
CA ARG A 15 5.41 -8.86 -7.82
C ARG A 15 4.14 -8.28 -7.19
N TYR A 16 4.30 -7.41 -6.19
CA TYR A 16 3.17 -6.75 -5.54
C TYR A 16 2.41 -5.86 -6.52
N ASP A 17 3.09 -4.96 -7.24
CA ASP A 17 2.49 -4.04 -8.21
C ASP A 17 1.75 -4.82 -9.32
N SER A 18 2.30 -5.94 -9.79
CA SER A 18 1.66 -6.82 -10.78
C SER A 18 0.36 -7.41 -10.26
N CYS A 19 0.38 -7.94 -9.03
CA CYS A 19 -0.82 -8.43 -8.37
C CYS A 19 -1.85 -7.31 -8.21
N PHE A 20 -1.42 -6.18 -7.64
CA PHE A 20 -2.29 -5.06 -7.30
C PHE A 20 -2.95 -4.48 -8.54
N LEU A 21 -2.23 -4.21 -9.63
CA LEU A 21 -2.82 -3.63 -10.85
C LEU A 21 -3.86 -4.56 -11.48
N LYS A 22 -3.62 -5.88 -11.46
CA LYS A 22 -4.60 -6.86 -11.93
C LYS A 22 -5.83 -6.88 -11.03
N TRP A 23 -5.65 -7.03 -9.72
CA TRP A 23 -6.74 -7.02 -8.75
C TRP A 23 -7.53 -5.71 -8.79
N TYR A 24 -6.85 -4.58 -8.90
CA TYR A 24 -7.45 -3.25 -8.95
C TYR A 24 -8.36 -3.10 -10.18
N SER A 25 -7.88 -3.46 -11.37
CA SER A 25 -8.61 -3.32 -12.63
C SER A 25 -9.71 -4.38 -12.85
N GLU A 26 -9.48 -5.61 -12.41
CA GLU A 26 -10.40 -6.72 -12.64
C GLU A 26 -11.40 -6.94 -11.50
N LYS A 27 -11.08 -6.53 -10.27
CA LYS A 27 -11.89 -6.81 -9.07
C LYS A 27 -12.37 -5.54 -8.39
N TYR A 28 -11.45 -4.67 -7.96
CA TYR A 28 -11.77 -3.52 -7.12
C TYR A 28 -12.64 -2.49 -7.85
N VAL A 29 -12.16 -1.98 -9.00
CA VAL A 29 -12.88 -0.99 -9.81
C VAL A 29 -14.22 -1.54 -10.33
N ARG A 30 -14.33 -2.86 -10.49
CA ARG A 30 -15.57 -3.53 -10.93
C ARG A 30 -16.55 -3.84 -9.78
N GLY A 31 -16.19 -3.53 -8.53
CA GLY A 31 -17.03 -3.77 -7.36
C GLY A 31 -17.19 -5.25 -6.97
N VAL A 32 -16.33 -6.14 -7.46
CA VAL A 32 -16.38 -7.59 -7.17
C VAL A 32 -15.21 -8.05 -6.29
N ALA A 33 -14.37 -7.12 -5.83
CA ALA A 33 -13.33 -7.43 -4.85
C ALA A 33 -13.96 -7.78 -3.50
N THR A 34 -13.70 -9.00 -3.03
CA THR A 34 -14.18 -9.49 -1.73
C THR A 34 -13.07 -9.57 -0.68
N THR A 35 -11.82 -9.68 -1.14
CA THR A 35 -10.62 -9.80 -0.30
C THR A 35 -9.46 -9.03 -0.92
N ASP A 36 -8.47 -8.66 -0.10
CA ASP A 36 -7.15 -8.24 -0.58
C ASP A 36 -6.31 -9.49 -0.88
N GLU A 37 -6.30 -9.88 -2.15
CA GLU A 37 -5.56 -11.05 -2.62
C GLU A 37 -4.04 -10.79 -2.66
N CYS A 38 -3.62 -9.52 -2.62
CA CYS A 38 -2.23 -9.09 -2.74
C CYS A 38 -1.59 -8.76 -1.39
N GLU A 39 -2.35 -8.81 -0.29
CA GLU A 39 -1.88 -8.52 1.07
C GLU A 39 -0.58 -9.27 1.44
N PRO A 40 -0.39 -10.57 1.14
CA PRO A 40 0.86 -11.25 1.48
C PRO A 40 2.07 -10.70 0.74
N LEU A 41 1.91 -10.30 -0.53
CA LEU A 41 2.96 -9.68 -1.33
C LEU A 41 3.25 -8.26 -0.83
N PHE A 42 2.20 -7.52 -0.47
CA PHE A 42 2.34 -6.19 0.11
C PHE A 42 3.12 -6.24 1.41
N LYS A 43 2.81 -7.17 2.32
CA LYS A 43 3.54 -7.32 3.59
C LYS A 43 5.02 -7.58 3.38
N GLN A 44 5.38 -8.43 2.42
CA GLN A 44 6.79 -8.68 2.08
C GLN A 44 7.48 -7.42 1.55
N TYR A 45 6.85 -6.69 0.63
CA TYR A 45 7.38 -5.43 0.13
C TYR A 45 7.51 -4.37 1.22
N GLN A 46 6.48 -4.22 2.06
CA GLN A 46 6.42 -3.27 3.15
C GLN A 46 7.53 -3.51 4.18
N VAL A 47 7.83 -4.77 4.52
CA VAL A 47 8.94 -5.12 5.42
C VAL A 47 10.28 -4.69 4.81
N CYS A 48 10.52 -4.99 3.53
CA CYS A 48 11.73 -4.57 2.83
C CYS A 48 11.87 -3.04 2.84
N LEU A 49 10.81 -2.33 2.47
CA LEU A 49 10.82 -0.87 2.39
C LEU A 49 11.02 -0.21 3.77
N LYS A 50 10.36 -0.73 4.82
CA LYS A 50 10.49 -0.18 6.18
C LYS A 50 11.92 -0.19 6.70
N ALA A 51 12.70 -1.23 6.40
CA ALA A 51 14.12 -1.27 6.74
C ALA A 51 14.87 -0.12 6.08
N THR A 52 14.69 0.07 4.76
CA THR A 52 15.33 1.16 4.01
C THR A 52 14.91 2.55 4.51
N LEU A 53 13.64 2.75 4.85
CA LEU A 53 13.13 4.03 5.36
C LEU A 53 13.84 4.41 6.67
N LYS A 54 14.02 3.43 7.58
CA LYS A 54 14.72 3.63 8.83
C LYS A 54 16.22 3.89 8.64
N ASP A 55 16.88 3.11 7.78
CA ASP A 55 18.31 3.27 7.49
C ASP A 55 18.63 4.64 6.88
N ARG A 56 17.68 5.24 6.16
CA ARG A 56 17.80 6.59 5.59
C ARG A 56 17.30 7.71 6.51
N GLY A 57 16.80 7.38 7.70
CA GLY A 57 16.30 8.36 8.68
C GLY A 57 15.07 9.16 8.23
N ILE A 58 14.28 8.60 7.30
CA ILE A 58 13.05 9.21 6.77
C ILE A 58 11.78 8.62 7.39
N ASP A 59 11.90 7.58 8.21
CA ASP A 59 10.80 6.92 8.89
C ASP A 59 10.05 7.88 9.81
N THR A 60 10.74 8.66 10.65
CA THR A 60 10.09 9.62 11.56
C THR A 60 9.26 10.66 10.80
N MET A 61 9.84 11.30 9.77
CA MET A 61 9.15 12.31 8.97
C MET A 61 7.92 11.72 8.25
N LEU A 62 8.01 10.47 7.80
CA LEU A 62 6.89 9.78 7.16
C LEU A 62 5.76 9.50 8.15
N GLU A 63 6.08 9.07 9.37
CA GLU A 63 5.07 8.79 10.40
C GLU A 63 4.41 10.08 10.91
N GLU A 64 5.18 11.16 11.10
CA GLU A 64 4.64 12.49 11.44
C GLU A 64 3.66 12.97 10.37
N ALA A 65 4.04 12.92 9.09
CA ALA A 65 3.17 13.31 7.99
C ALA A 65 1.88 12.47 7.90
N ARG A 66 1.93 11.19 8.30
CA ARG A 66 0.75 10.32 8.38
C ARG A 66 -0.16 10.69 9.54
N GLU A 67 0.40 10.92 10.73
CA GLU A 67 -0.39 11.31 11.91
C GLU A 67 -1.05 12.67 11.71
N ASP A 68 -0.36 13.63 11.09
CA ASP A 68 -0.90 14.97 10.78
C ASP A 68 -2.15 14.92 9.87
N ASN A 69 -2.32 13.85 9.07
CA ASN A 69 -3.48 13.66 8.18
C ASN A 69 -4.55 12.72 8.76
N LYS A 70 -4.39 12.21 9.98
CA LYS A 70 -5.26 11.19 10.55
C LYS A 70 -6.71 11.64 10.75
N ASP A 71 -6.92 12.90 11.11
CA ASP A 71 -8.27 13.45 11.26
C ASP A 71 -8.99 13.52 9.90
N ASN A 72 -8.25 13.87 8.83
CA ASN A 72 -8.75 13.83 7.47
C ASN A 72 -9.15 12.41 7.05
N ASP A 73 -8.25 11.44 7.25
CA ASP A 73 -8.53 10.03 6.97
C ASP A 73 -9.76 9.54 7.74
N THR A 74 -9.87 9.92 9.02
CA THR A 74 -11.01 9.56 9.87
C THR A 74 -12.32 10.12 9.34
N GLU A 75 -12.32 11.31 8.77
CA GLU A 75 -13.52 11.93 8.19
C GLU A 75 -13.91 11.30 6.84
N TYR A 76 -12.93 11.12 5.94
CA TYR A 76 -13.18 10.81 4.53
C TYR A 76 -12.99 9.34 4.12
N MET A 77 -12.32 8.52 4.92
CA MET A 77 -12.13 7.08 4.64
C MET A 77 -13.18 6.18 5.31
N LYS A 78 -14.27 6.75 5.84
CA LYS A 78 -15.36 5.96 6.43
C LYS A 78 -15.95 5.01 5.37
N PRO A 79 -16.21 3.74 5.71
CA PRO A 79 -16.88 2.83 4.79
C PRO A 79 -18.20 3.43 4.33
N SER A 80 -18.39 3.55 3.01
CA SER A 80 -19.70 3.93 2.47
C SER A 80 -20.71 2.84 2.84
N PRO A 81 -21.94 3.20 3.26
CA PRO A 81 -22.96 2.19 3.55
C PRO A 81 -23.18 1.38 2.27
N LYS A 82 -22.98 0.05 2.36
CA LYS A 82 -23.27 -0.87 1.26
C LYS A 82 -24.74 -0.68 0.88
N SER A 83 -25.00 -0.11 -0.30
CA SER A 83 -26.31 -0.21 -0.95
C SER A 83 -26.56 -1.70 -1.18
N GLY A 84 -27.66 -2.19 -0.59
CA GLY A 84 -28.03 -3.61 -0.56
C GLY A 84 -28.23 -4.26 -1.92
#